data_AF-A0A4Q0T5J2-F1
#
_entry.id   AF-A0A4Q0T5J2-F1
#
_cell.length_a   1.000
_cell.length_b   1.000
_cell.length_c   1.000
_cell.angle_alpha   90.00
_cell.angle_beta   90.00
_cell.angle_gamma   90.00
#
_symmetry.space_group_name_H-M   'P 1'
#
loop_
_entity.id
_entity.type
_entity.pdbx_description
1 polymer ?
#
loop_
_entity_poly.entity_id
_entity_poly.type
_entity_poly.pdbx_seq_one_letter_code
_entity_poly.pdbx_strand_id
1 'polypeptide(L)' 'MVIGAQLLPFQSHAWVEIDGRVINDKPYITEIFQVLERC' A
#
# COMPACT_ATOMS: atom_id res chain seq x y z
N MET A 1 9.14 1.20 3.84
CA MET A 1 8.27 0.10 3.39
C MET A 1 6.87 0.35 3.93
N VAL A 2 5.82 0.09 3.16
CA VAL A 2 4.43 0.38 3.54
C VAL A 2 3.62 -0.91 3.48
N ILE A 3 2.83 -1.16 4.52
CA ILE A 3 1.89 -2.29 4.57
C ILE A 3 0.48 -1.71 4.55
N GLY A 4 -0.36 -2.22 3.65
CA GLY A 4 -1.77 -1.85 3.58
C GLY A 4 -2.70 -3.05 3.50
N ALA A 5 -3.96 -2.82 3.87
CA ALA A 5 -5.01 -3.84 3.84
C ALA A 5 -6.35 -3.29 3.32
N GLN A 6 -7.11 -4.17 2.66
CA GLN A 6 -8.53 -4.03 2.38
C GLN A 6 -9.27 -5.00 3.30
N LEU A 7 -10.34 -4.55 3.95
CA LEU A 7 -11.05 -5.37 4.94
C LEU A 7 -12.06 -6.34 4.29
N LEU A 8 -12.72 -5.92 3.19
CA LEU A 8 -13.76 -6.70 2.50
C LEU A 8 -13.66 -6.53 0.97
N PRO A 9 -13.33 -7.59 0.21
CA PRO A 9 -12.75 -8.84 0.69
C PRO A 9 -11.41 -8.59 1.40
N PHE A 10 -11.03 -9.46 2.34
CA PHE A 10 -9.75 -9.29 3.03
C PHE A 10 -8.58 -9.50 2.07
N GLN A 11 -7.73 -8.48 1.96
CA GLN A 11 -6.48 -8.53 1.20
C GLN A 11 -5.42 -7.68 1.91
N SER A 12 -4.16 -8.11 1.89
CA SER A 12 -3.03 -7.33 2.41
C SER A 12 -1.92 -7.28 1.39
N HIS A 13 -1.23 -6.14 1.30
CA HIS A 13 -0.15 -5.93 0.36
C HIS A 13 0.92 -5.00 0.92
N ALA A 14 2.17 -5.20 0.48
CA ALA A 14 3.30 -4.36 0.87
C ALA A 14 3.96 -3.71 -0.34
N TRP A 15 4.24 -2.42 -0.24
CA TRP A 15 4.92 -1.65 -1.29
C TRP A 15 5.99 -0.71 -0.70
N VAL A 16 6.74 -0.07 -1.58
CA VAL A 16 7.78 0.90 -1.24
C VAL A 16 7.42 2.24 -1.87
N GLU A 17 7.55 3.29 -1.06
CA GLU A 17 7.41 4.68 -1.49
C GLU A 17 8.73 5.42 -1.31
N ILE A 18 9.05 6.30 -2.26
CA ILE A 18 10.09 7.32 -2.15
C ILE A 18 9.42 8.66 -2.45
N ASP A 19 9.62 9.65 -1.58
CA ASP A 19 9.00 10.98 -1.71
C ASP A 19 7.47 10.93 -1.91
N GLY A 20 6.80 10.01 -1.22
CA GLY A 20 5.36 9.80 -1.31
C GLY A 20 4.88 9.12 -2.60
N ARG A 21 5.79 8.65 -3.46
CA ARG A 21 5.48 7.96 -4.72
C ARG A 21 5.80 6.48 -4.61
N VAL A 22 4.84 5.65 -4.98
CA VAL A 22 5.02 4.20 -5.12
C VAL A 22 6.03 3.92 -6.24
N ILE A 23 7.09 3.16 -5.93
CA ILE A 23 8.19 2.89 -6.86
C ILE A 23 8.23 1.47 -7.40
N ASN A 24 7.75 0.49 -6.64
CA ASN A 24 7.86 -0.94 -6.97
C ASN A 24 6.52 -1.59 -7.31
N ASP A 25 5.44 -0.82 -7.30
CA ASP A 25 4.09 -1.29 -7.56
C ASP A 25 3.29 -0.26 -8.36
N LYS A 26 2.03 -0.58 -8.64
CA LYS A 26 1.13 0.28 -9.38
C LYS A 26 0.71 1.47 -8.52
N PRO A 27 0.64 2.69 -9.09
CA PRO A 27 0.28 3.90 -8.34
C PRO A 27 -1.07 3.82 -7.65
N TYR A 28 -2.04 3.09 -8.21
CA TYR A 28 -3.39 2.96 -7.64
C TYR A 28 -3.45 2.08 -6.38
N ILE A 29 -2.34 1.47 -5.94
CA ILE A 29 -2.34 0.59 -4.77
C ILE A 29 -2.83 1.32 -3.52
N THR A 30 -2.56 2.63 -3.44
CA THR A 30 -3.02 3.51 -2.34
C THR A 30 -4.51 3.84 -2.40
N GLU A 31 -5.18 3.57 -3.52
CA GLU A 31 -6.63 3.72 -3.67
C GLU A 31 -7.37 2.45 -3.21
N ILE A 32 -6.71 1.29 -3.26
CA ILE A 32 -7.29 -0.01 -2.91
C ILE A 32 -7.06 -0.33 -1.43
N PHE A 33 -5.85 -0.07 -0.93
CA PHE A 33 -5.42 -0.49 0.39
C PHE A 33 -5.34 0.67 1.36
N GLN A 34 -5.95 0.51 2.53
CA GLN A 34 -5.73 1.42 3.66
C GLN A 34 -4.36 1.12 4.26
N VAL A 35 -3.54 2.16 4.45
CA VAL A 35 -2.23 2.02 5.09
C VAL A 35 -2.40 1.64 6.56
N LEU A 36 -1.77 0.53 6.96
CA LEU A 36 -1.72 0.07 8.34
C LEU A 36 -0.43 0.53 9.02
N GLU A 37 0.70 0.42 8.32
CA GLU A 37 2.01 0.70 8.89
C GLU A 37 2.97 1.27 7.84
N ARG A 38 3.85 2.18 8.28
CA ARG A 38 4.95 2.75 7.51
C ARG A 38 6.25 2.57 8.32
N CYS A 39 7.21 1.85 7.74
CA CYS A 39 8.55 1.64 8.29
C CYS A 39 9.61 2.38 7.47
#